data_AF-A0A847XT58-F1
#
_entry.id   AF-A0A847XT58-F1
#
_cell.length_a   1.000
_cell.length_b   1.000
_cell.length_c   1.000
_cell.angle_alpha   90.00
_cell.angle_beta   90.00
_cell.angle_gamma   90.00
#
_symmetry.space_group_name_H-M   'P 1'
#
loop_
_entity.id
_entity.type
_entity.pdbx_description
1 polymer ?
#
loop_
_entity_poly.entity_id
_entity_poly.type
_entity_poly.pdbx_seq_one_letter_code
_entity_poly.pdbx_strand_id
1 'polypeptide(L)' 'MKRLNKLQINSDKVMNVRELITLRGEYDVPCTTICYGDQGKICYGYLVCDSGNCDEDCQYAYGDPTAYGIPSSC' A
#
# COMPACT_ATOMS: atom_id res chain seq x y z
N MET A 1 -1.72 -30.38 -32.78
CA MET A 1 -1.62 -29.02 -32.20
C MET A 1 -2.99 -28.64 -31.64
N LYS A 2 -3.11 -28.46 -30.32
CA LYS A 2 -4.38 -28.08 -29.68
C LYS A 2 -4.70 -26.62 -30.05
N ARG A 3 -5.87 -26.37 -30.62
CA ARG A 3 -6.36 -25.02 -30.92
C ARG A 3 -6.69 -24.34 -29.58
N LEU A 4 -5.89 -23.35 -29.19
CA LEU A 4 -6.25 -22.45 -28.09
C LEU A 4 -7.46 -21.64 -28.56
N ASN A 5 -8.58 -21.80 -27.85
CA ASN A 5 -9.77 -20.98 -28.08
C ASN A 5 -9.37 -19.50 -27.97
N LYS A 6 -9.75 -18.69 -28.95
CA LYS A 6 -9.52 -17.25 -28.94
C LYS A 6 -10.07 -16.68 -27.64
N LEU A 7 -9.20 -16.06 -26.84
CA LEU A 7 -9.58 -15.27 -25.68
C LEU A 7 -10.62 -14.24 -26.12
N GLN A 8 -11.85 -14.38 -25.63
CA GLN A 8 -12.89 -13.39 -25.80
C GLN A 8 -12.64 -12.28 -24.79
N ILE A 9 -11.86 -11.27 -25.20
CA ILE A 9 -11.69 -10.04 -24.42
C ILE A 9 -13.00 -9.25 -24.55
N ASN A 10 -13.71 -9.09 -23.44
CA ASN A 10 -14.90 -8.25 -23.38
C ASN A 10 -14.46 -6.80 -23.28
N SER A 11 -14.53 -6.05 -24.40
CA SER A 11 -14.16 -4.64 -24.49
C SER A 11 -14.92 -3.75 -23.50
N ASP A 12 -16.16 -4.11 -23.17
CA ASP A 12 -17.02 -3.35 -22.25
C ASP A 12 -16.60 -3.54 -20.78
N LYS A 13 -15.75 -4.54 -20.52
CA LYS A 13 -15.14 -4.80 -19.21
C LYS A 13 -13.66 -4.43 -19.17
N VAL A 14 -13.13 -3.76 -20.20
CA VAL A 14 -11.77 -3.23 -20.18
C VAL A 14 -11.77 -2.00 -19.30
N MET A 15 -11.28 -2.19 -18.08
CA MET A 15 -11.22 -1.18 -17.04
C MET A 15 -10.18 -0.12 -17.38
N ASN A 16 -10.47 1.14 -17.09
CA ASN A 16 -9.52 2.23 -17.32
C ASN A 16 -8.33 2.10 -16.36
N VAL A 17 -7.13 2.49 -16.80
CA VAL A 17 -5.93 2.57 -15.96
C VAL A 17 -6.20 3.33 -14.66
N ARG A 18 -7.03 4.38 -14.68
CA ARG A 18 -7.40 5.12 -13.45
C ARG A 18 -8.17 4.26 -12.45
N GLU A 19 -9.14 3.48 -12.92
CA GLU A 19 -9.93 2.57 -12.06
C GLU A 19 -9.06 1.42 -11.53
N LEU A 20 -8.10 0.94 -12.33
CA LEU A 20 -7.08 -0.03 -11.90
C LEU A 20 -6.15 0.52 -10.81
N ILE A 21 -5.83 1.82 -10.87
CA ILE A 21 -5.05 2.50 -9.83
C ILE A 21 -5.88 2.63 -8.55
N THR A 22 -7.15 3.02 -8.64
CA THR A 22 -8.07 3.08 -7.48
C THR A 22 -8.24 1.72 -6.81
N LEU A 23 -8.36 0.63 -7.58
CA LEU A 23 -8.45 -0.73 -7.02
C LEU A 23 -7.17 -1.21 -6.32
N ARG A 24 -6.03 -0.58 -6.59
CA ARG A 24 -4.74 -0.96 -6.02
C ARG A 24 -4.52 -0.38 -4.61
N GLY A 25 -5.44 0.44 -4.11
CA GLY A 25 -5.23 1.28 -2.93
C GLY A 25 -4.50 2.56 -3.32
N GLU A 26 -4.94 3.69 -2.78
CA GLU A 26 -4.42 5.01 -3.13
C GLU A 26 -3.02 5.20 -2.53
N TYR A 27 -1.97 5.01 -3.33
CA TYR A 27 -0.56 5.10 -2.90
C TYR A 27 -0.12 6.52 -2.44
N ASP A 28 -0.97 7.53 -2.60
CA ASP A 28 -0.63 8.95 -2.38
C ASP A 28 -1.64 9.69 -1.48
N VAL A 29 -2.43 8.96 -0.67
CA VAL A 29 -3.43 9.56 0.22
C VAL A 29 -2.98 9.40 1.68
N PRO A 30 -3.09 10.46 2.50
CA PRO A 30 -2.75 10.39 3.91
C PRO A 30 -3.47 9.21 4.57
N CYS A 31 -2.71 8.20 5.00
CA CYS A 31 -3.30 7.05 5.67
C CYS A 31 -2.74 6.85 7.07
N THR A 32 -3.61 6.36 7.97
CA THR A 32 -3.19 6.11 9.35
C THR A 32 -2.47 4.78 9.41
N THR A 33 -1.19 4.83 9.77
CA THR A 33 -0.33 3.66 9.93
C THR A 33 -0.08 3.39 11.41
N ILE A 34 0.11 2.12 11.76
CA ILE A 34 0.66 1.73 13.06
C ILE A 34 2.14 1.43 12.90
N CYS A 35 2.98 2.10 13.68
CA CYS A 35 4.43 1.98 13.62
C CYS A 35 4.93 0.91 14.58
N TYR A 36 5.80 0.03 14.08
CA TYR A 36 6.48 -1.01 14.84
C TYR A 36 8.00 -0.90 14.70
N GLY A 37 8.74 -1.39 15.69
CA GLY A 37 10.21 -1.53 15.68
C GLY A 37 10.67 -2.90 16.16
N ASP A 38 11.98 -3.17 16.05
CA ASP A 38 12.62 -4.45 16.43
C ASP A 38 11.83 -5.67 15.89
N GLN A 39 11.54 -5.66 14.59
CA GLN A 39 10.79 -6.73 13.89
C GLN A 39 9.39 -7.01 14.50
N GLY A 40 8.71 -5.98 14.98
CA GLY A 40 7.35 -6.09 15.51
C GLY A 40 7.26 -6.29 17.02
N LYS A 41 8.38 -6.30 17.75
CA LYS A 41 8.39 -6.44 19.21
C LYS A 41 8.04 -5.15 19.94
N ILE A 42 8.29 -4.00 19.31
CA ILE A 42 7.99 -2.69 19.87
C ILE A 42 6.85 -2.09 19.04
N CYS A 43 5.74 -1.75 19.71
CA CYS A 43 4.69 -0.94 19.12
C CYS A 43 4.90 0.52 19.53
N TYR A 44 5.21 1.37 18.57
CA TYR A 44 5.48 2.79 18.80
C TYR A 44 4.20 3.62 18.90
N GLY A 45 3.16 3.23 18.16
CA GLY A 45 1.87 3.91 18.15
C GLY A 45 1.38 4.17 16.73
N TYR A 46 0.46 5.13 16.59
CA TYR A 46 -0.13 5.51 15.32
C TYR A 46 0.47 6.80 14.78
N LEU A 47 0.60 6.86 13.46
CA LEU A 47 1.08 8.02 12.73
C LEU A 47 0.23 8.22 11.46
N VAL A 48 0.03 9.47 11.07
CA VAL A 48 -0.53 9.80 9.75
C VAL A 48 0.64 9.82 8.76
N CYS A 49 0.58 8.91 7.79
CA CYS A 49 1.56 8.74 6.74
C CYS A 49 1.23 9.70 5.60
N ASP A 50 1.86 10.88 5.62
CA ASP A 50 1.60 11.96 4.67
C ASP A 50 2.52 11.89 3.44
N SER A 51 3.67 11.20 3.54
CA SER A 51 4.66 11.13 2.46
C SER A 51 4.34 10.08 1.39
N GLY A 52 3.37 9.20 1.65
CA GLY A 52 3.12 7.98 0.87
C GLY A 52 4.10 6.83 1.19
N ASN A 53 5.12 7.07 2.05
CA ASN A 53 6.03 6.03 2.53
C ASN A 53 5.99 5.94 4.06
N CYS A 54 5.17 5.02 4.55
CA CYS A 54 4.89 4.90 5.98
C CYS A 54 6.06 4.35 6.78
N ASP A 55 7.01 3.66 6.14
CA ASP A 55 8.22 3.19 6.82
C ASP A 55 9.14 4.36 7.14
N GLU A 56 9.39 5.23 6.16
CA GLU A 56 10.22 6.42 6.35
C GLU A 56 9.61 7.39 7.37
N ASP A 57 8.28 7.59 7.33
CA ASP A 57 7.60 8.45 8.30
C ASP A 57 7.70 7.88 9.72
N CYS A 58 7.56 6.56 9.90
CA CYS A 58 7.75 5.90 11.19
C CYS A 58 9.21 6.02 11.68
N GLN A 59 10.20 5.82 10.80
CA GLN A 59 11.62 5.95 11.14
C GLN A 59 11.97 7.37 11.59
N TYR A 60 11.46 8.37 10.87
CA TYR A 60 11.68 9.77 11.19
C TYR A 60 11.00 10.17 12.51
N ALA A 61 9.73 9.80 12.71
CA ALA A 61 8.97 10.20 13.89
C ALA A 61 9.49 9.58 15.20
N TYR A 62 9.94 8.32 15.13
CA TYR A 62 10.38 7.57 16.32
C TYR A 62 11.90 7.45 16.47
N GLY A 63 12.68 7.94 15.49
CA GLY A 63 14.14 7.93 15.53
C GLY A 63 14.75 6.53 15.52
N ASP A 64 14.00 5.52 15.05
CA ASP A 64 14.45 4.14 14.94
C ASP A 64 14.55 3.76 13.45
N PRO A 65 15.75 3.50 12.90
CA PRO A 65 15.92 3.10 11.50
C PRO A 65 15.33 1.72 11.17
N THR A 66 14.94 0.95 12.18
CA THR A 66 14.25 -0.34 11.99
C THR A 66 12.73 -0.21 12.08
N ALA A 67 12.22 1.00 12.31
CA ALA A 67 10.80 1.23 12.35
C ALA A 67 10.16 1.01 10.97
N TYR A 68 8.95 0.46 10.97
CA TYR A 68 8.14 0.24 9.77
C TYR A 68 6.67 0.47 10.08
N GLY A 69 5.92 0.95 9.09
CA GLY A 69 4.51 1.24 9.20
C GLY A 69 3.67 0.12 8.61
N ILE A 70 2.71 -0.41 9.38
CA ILE A 70 1.67 -1.27 8.83
C ILE A 70 0.44 -0.38 8.55
N PRO A 71 0.11 -0.12 7.28
CA PRO A 71 -1.07 0.65 6.95
C PRO A 71 -2.32 -0.06 7.47
N SER A 72 -3.07 0.62 8.36
CA SER A 72 -4.28 0.05 8.97
C SER A 72 -5.53 0.29 8.13
N SER A 73 -5.49 1.31 7.26
CA SER A 73 -6.54 1.67 6.31
C SER A 73 -6.00 2.69 5.29
N CYS A 74 -5.46 2.15 4.20
CA CYS A 74 -5.36 2.78 2.87
C CYS A 74 -6.10 1.79 1.92
#